data_AF-A0A9N9XB13-F1
#
_entry.id   AF-A0A9N9XB13-F1
#
_cell.length_a   1.000
_cell.length_b   1.000
_cell.length_c   1.000
_cell.angle_alpha   90.00
_cell.angle_beta   90.00
_cell.angle_gamma   90.00
#
_symmetry.space_group_name_H-M   'P 1'
#
loop_
_entity.id
_entity.type
_entity.pdbx_description
1 polymer ?
#
loop_
_entity_poly.entity_id
_entity_poly.type
_entity_poly.pdbx_seq_one_letter_code
_entity_poly.pdbx_strand_id
1 'polypeptide(L)'
;MFVNRILLLELMIKALRCYVFSTLFSWSESWILKVDNIKKFESFEMWCYRRILKTLWTQRVTNAEVLRRLQNNYEVIKHINTRKMEYLGYITRGAKYGILRLIMQTKIQGKRSIGRRRISWLRNLIEWYRCCSVDLFRAAANKVRIAVMIANLR
;
A
#
# COMPACT_ATOMS: atom_id res chain seq x y z
N MET A 1 4.57 6.95 -36.86
CA MET A 1 4.27 8.06 -35.91
C MET A 1 3.56 7.60 -34.62
N PHE A 2 3.79 6.39 -34.08
CA PHE A 2 3.12 5.91 -32.84
C PHE A 2 4.00 5.94 -31.57
N VAL A 3 5.31 6.09 -31.73
CA VAL A 3 6.30 5.97 -30.64
C VAL A 3 6.18 7.10 -29.60
N ASN A 4 5.78 8.31 -30.03
CA ASN A 4 5.78 9.48 -29.15
C ASN A 4 4.68 9.44 -28.06
N ARG A 5 3.49 8.90 -28.37
CA ARG A 5 2.38 8.82 -27.39
C ARG A 5 2.65 7.82 -26.26
N ILE A 6 3.26 6.68 -26.57
CA ILE A 6 3.59 5.66 -25.56
C ILE A 6 4.67 6.21 -24.61
N LEU A 7 5.71 6.84 -25.17
CA LEU A 7 6.76 7.51 -24.38
C LEU A 7 6.19 8.63 -23.49
N LEU A 8 5.23 9.41 -23.98
CA LEU A 8 4.57 10.46 -23.19
C LEU A 8 3.73 9.88 -22.04
N LEU A 9 3.01 8.78 -22.26
CA LEU A 9 2.22 8.11 -21.22
C LEU A 9 3.12 7.55 -20.11
N GLU A 10 4.21 6.88 -20.47
CA GLU A 10 5.18 6.40 -19.48
C GLU A 10 5.75 7.54 -18.64
N LEU A 11 6.11 8.68 -19.27
CA LEU A 11 6.63 9.84 -18.56
C LEU A 11 5.60 10.41 -17.58
N MET A 12 4.34 10.53 -18.00
CA MET A 12 3.25 11.02 -17.13
C MET A 12 2.98 10.08 -15.95
N ILE A 13 3.05 8.76 -16.15
CA ILE A 13 2.92 7.78 -15.07
C ILE A 13 4.10 7.90 -14.10
N LYS A 14 5.33 8.03 -14.60
CA LYS A 14 6.52 8.25 -13.76
C LYS A 14 6.38 9.53 -12.94
N ALA A 15 5.89 10.62 -13.53
CA ALA A 15 5.62 11.86 -12.83
C ALA A 15 4.53 11.69 -11.74
N LEU A 16 3.42 11.01 -12.05
CA LEU A 16 2.37 10.71 -11.09
C LEU A 16 2.92 9.94 -9.87
N ARG A 17 3.72 8.90 -10.14
CA ARG A 17 4.37 8.08 -9.11
C ARG A 17 5.29 8.92 -8.22
N CYS A 18 6.10 9.78 -8.82
CA CYS A 18 7.12 10.58 -8.13
C CYS A 18 6.52 11.68 -7.24
N TYR A 19 5.50 12.40 -7.72
CA TYR A 19 4.97 13.56 -6.99
C TYR A 19 3.73 13.21 -6.16
N VAL A 20 2.71 12.66 -6.81
CA VAL A 20 1.39 12.45 -6.20
C VAL A 20 1.43 11.22 -5.30
N PHE A 21 1.88 10.08 -5.83
CA PHE A 21 1.89 8.85 -5.05
C PHE A 21 2.94 8.86 -3.95
N SER A 22 4.13 9.43 -4.18
CA SER A 22 5.13 9.60 -3.12
C SER A 22 4.58 10.33 -1.89
N THR A 23 3.88 11.44 -2.13
CA THR A 23 3.21 12.19 -1.06
C THR A 23 2.17 11.30 -0.36
N LEU A 24 1.27 10.68 -1.13
CA LEU A 24 0.24 9.78 -0.61
C LEU A 24 0.82 8.66 0.26
N PHE A 25 1.91 8.04 -0.19
CA PHE A 25 2.56 6.92 0.48
C PHE A 25 3.07 7.32 1.85
N SER A 26 3.80 8.44 1.96
CA SER A 26 4.31 8.96 3.23
C SER A 26 3.22 9.11 4.30
N TRP A 27 2.06 9.66 3.92
CA TRP A 27 0.94 9.80 4.87
C TRP A 27 0.29 8.45 5.20
N SER A 28 0.09 7.62 4.18
CA SER A 28 -0.65 6.35 4.31
C SER A 28 0.11 5.26 5.06
N GLU A 29 1.43 5.38 5.22
CA GLU A 29 2.26 4.47 6.03
C GLU A 29 1.72 4.34 7.46
N SER A 30 1.28 5.46 8.04
CA SER A 30 0.76 5.52 9.41
C SER A 30 -0.73 5.14 9.53
N TRP A 31 -1.43 4.98 8.40
CA TRP A 31 -2.88 4.78 8.40
C TRP A 31 -3.29 3.31 8.53
N ILE A 32 -4.48 3.06 9.06
CA ILE A 32 -5.12 1.74 9.02
C ILE A 32 -5.95 1.66 7.73
N LEU A 33 -5.64 0.68 6.87
CA LEU A 33 -6.38 0.48 5.62
C LEU A 33 -7.63 -0.34 5.91
N LYS A 34 -8.75 0.36 6.08
CA LYS A 34 -10.09 -0.23 6.08
C LYS A 34 -10.57 -0.43 4.65
N VAL A 35 -11.56 -1.30 4.47
CA VAL A 35 -12.23 -1.56 3.19
C VAL A 35 -12.67 -0.27 2.49
N ASP A 36 -13.23 0.70 3.23
CA ASP A 36 -13.65 1.98 2.64
C ASP A 36 -12.49 2.83 2.13
N ASN A 37 -11.36 2.81 2.84
CA ASN A 37 -10.15 3.53 2.42
C ASN A 37 -9.56 2.87 1.18
N ILE A 38 -9.57 1.54 1.11
CA ILE A 38 -9.09 0.77 -0.06
C ILE A 38 -9.87 1.19 -1.30
N LYS A 39 -11.21 1.15 -1.24
CA LYS A 39 -12.08 1.56 -2.36
C LYS A 39 -11.83 3.01 -2.79
N LYS A 40 -11.58 3.91 -1.84
CA LYS A 40 -11.23 5.31 -2.13
C LYS A 40 -9.90 5.42 -2.86
N PHE A 41 -8.87 4.69 -2.44
CA PHE A 41 -7.58 4.68 -3.11
C PHE A 41 -7.66 4.07 -4.52
N GLU A 42 -8.37 2.97 -4.70
CA GLU A 42 -8.61 2.38 -6.02
C GLU A 42 -9.36 3.33 -6.96
N SER A 43 -10.37 4.03 -6.43
CA SER A 43 -11.12 5.04 -7.19
C SER A 43 -10.25 6.25 -7.56
N PHE A 44 -9.40 6.69 -6.63
CA PHE A 44 -8.44 7.78 -6.85
C PHE A 44 -7.41 7.41 -7.92
N GLU A 45 -6.85 6.21 -7.84
CA GLU A 45 -5.90 5.68 -8.84
C GLU A 45 -6.53 5.62 -10.24
N MET A 46 -7.76 5.10 -10.33
CA MET A 46 -8.53 5.10 -11.60
C MET A 46 -8.78 6.51 -12.13
N TRP A 47 -9.06 7.47 -11.24
CA TRP A 47 -9.26 8.86 -11.64
C TRP A 47 -7.97 9.48 -12.22
N CYS A 48 -6.81 9.26 -11.59
CA CYS A 48 -5.51 9.69 -12.10
C CYS A 48 -5.21 9.09 -13.48
N TYR A 49 -5.44 7.79 -13.64
CA TYR A 49 -5.21 7.08 -14.90
C TYR A 49 -6.12 7.56 -16.04
N ARG A 50 -7.41 7.80 -15.77
CA ARG A 50 -8.32 8.40 -16.75
C ARG A 50 -7.89 9.80 -17.19
N ARG A 51 -7.36 10.60 -16.27
CA ARG A 51 -6.82 11.94 -16.55
C ARG A 51 -5.60 11.87 -17.47
N ILE A 52 -4.68 10.94 -17.21
CA ILE A 52 -3.49 10.71 -18.06
C ILE A 52 -3.89 10.26 -19.47
N LEU A 53 -4.82 9.29 -19.56
CA LEU A 53 -5.33 8.78 -20.84
C LEU A 53 -6.28 9.75 -21.57
N LYS A 54 -6.62 10.89 -20.96
CA LYS A 54 -7.61 11.86 -21.47
C LYS A 54 -8.92 11.18 -21.89
N THR A 55 -9.35 10.18 -21.11
CA THR A 55 -10.58 9.41 -21.42
C THR A 55 -11.79 10.29 -21.14
N LEU A 56 -12.61 10.52 -22.17
CA LEU A 56 -13.86 11.25 -21.99
C LEU A 56 -14.89 10.37 -21.27
N TRP A 57 -15.71 10.98 -20.43
CA TRP A 57 -16.80 10.30 -19.73
C TRP A 57 -17.82 9.68 -20.69
N THR A 58 -18.00 10.27 -21.87
CA THR A 58 -18.89 9.79 -22.94
C THR A 58 -18.49 8.43 -23.49
N GLN A 59 -17.21 8.07 -23.43
CA GLN A 59 -16.70 6.81 -23.94
C GLN A 59 -17.06 5.60 -23.06
N ARG A 60 -17.66 5.82 -21.86
CA ARG A 60 -18.12 4.78 -20.91
C ARG A 60 -17.11 3.62 -20.74
N VAL A 61 -15.82 3.95 -20.69
CA VAL A 61 -14.74 2.97 -20.61
C VAL A 61 -14.70 2.33 -19.22
N THR A 62 -14.73 1.00 -19.20
CA THR A 62 -14.66 0.20 -17.97
C THR A 62 -13.29 0.35 -17.29
N ASN A 63 -13.22 0.16 -15.97
CA ASN A 63 -11.94 0.24 -15.24
C ASN A 63 -10.92 -0.80 -15.75
N ALA A 64 -11.39 -1.99 -16.13
CA ALA A 64 -10.55 -3.05 -16.68
C ALA A 64 -9.90 -2.63 -18.01
N GLU A 65 -10.64 -1.94 -18.88
CA GLU A 65 -10.11 -1.44 -20.14
C GLU A 65 -9.11 -0.29 -19.93
N VAL A 66 -9.33 0.58 -18.94
CA VAL A 66 -8.36 1.63 -18.55
C VAL A 66 -7.02 1.00 -18.14
N LEU A 67 -7.06 -0.02 -17.29
CA LEU A 67 -5.86 -0.75 -16.85
C LEU A 67 -5.17 -1.48 -18.01
N ARG A 68 -5.95 -2.11 -18.89
CA ARG A 68 -5.43 -2.80 -20.09
C ARG A 68 -4.64 -1.85 -21.00
N ARG A 69 -5.15 -0.63 -21.21
CA ARG A 69 -4.49 0.40 -22.03
C ARG A 69 -3.17 0.88 -21.43
N LEU A 70 -3.07 0.89 -20.11
CA LEU A 70 -1.85 1.24 -19.39
C LEU A 70 -0.90 0.05 -19.20
N GLN A 71 -1.34 -1.17 -19.57
CA GLN A 71 -0.66 -2.43 -19.29
C GLN A 71 -0.22 -2.54 -17.81
N ASN A 72 -1.01 -1.98 -16.91
CA ASN A 72 -0.68 -1.89 -15.49
C ASN A 72 -1.82 -2.46 -14.63
N ASN A 73 -1.50 -2.84 -13.40
CA ASN A 73 -2.47 -3.24 -12.37
C ASN A 73 -2.58 -2.16 -11.30
N TYR A 74 -3.56 -2.29 -10.40
CA TYR A 74 -3.64 -1.46 -9.19
C TYR A 74 -2.34 -1.56 -8.39
N GLU A 75 -1.63 -0.45 -8.25
CA GLU A 75 -0.31 -0.39 -7.63
C GLU A 75 -0.33 0.28 -6.26
N VAL A 76 -1.27 1.21 -6.03
CA VAL A 76 -1.28 2.07 -4.84
C VAL A 76 -1.36 1.25 -3.55
N ILE A 77 -2.36 0.38 -3.43
CA ILE A 77 -2.56 -0.41 -2.19
C ILE A 77 -1.40 -1.38 -1.94
N LYS A 78 -0.91 -2.02 -3.00
CA LYS A 78 0.25 -2.91 -2.91
C LYS A 78 1.48 -2.16 -2.41
N HIS A 79 1.74 -0.97 -2.96
CA HIS A 79 2.88 -0.15 -2.55
C HIS A 79 2.77 0.33 -1.10
N ILE A 80 1.56 0.73 -0.64
CA ILE A 80 1.33 1.11 0.76
C ILE A 80 1.63 -0.07 1.71
N ASN A 81 1.15 -1.27 1.38
CA ASN A 81 1.39 -2.46 2.20
C ASN A 81 2.86 -2.89 2.20
N THR A 82 3.56 -2.74 1.07
CA THR A 82 5.01 -2.91 0.97
C THR A 82 5.75 -1.97 1.91
N ARG A 83 5.47 -0.67 1.84
CA ARG A 83 6.12 0.35 2.67
C ARG A 83 5.90 0.10 4.16
N LYS A 84 4.69 -0.29 4.55
CA LYS A 84 4.39 -0.69 5.93
C LYS A 84 5.20 -1.88 6.40
N MET A 85 5.39 -2.88 5.54
CA MET A 85 6.18 -4.06 5.87
C MET A 85 7.67 -3.74 5.96
N GLU A 86 8.17 -2.88 5.06
CA GLU A 86 9.55 -2.36 5.13
C GLU A 86 9.78 -1.56 6.40
N TYR A 87 8.84 -0.71 6.78
CA TYR A 87 8.87 0.06 8.03
C TYR A 87 8.86 -0.85 9.27
N LEU A 88 8.01 -1.88 9.29
CA LEU A 88 8.02 -2.89 10.35
C LEU A 88 9.37 -3.61 10.43
N GLY A 89 9.97 -3.95 9.29
CA GLY A 89 11.29 -4.55 9.23
C GLY A 89 12.39 -3.60 9.74
N TYR A 90 12.27 -2.31 9.43
CA TYR A 90 13.19 -1.29 9.95
C TYR A 90 13.11 -1.16 11.47
N ILE A 91 11.91 -1.11 12.05
CA ILE A 91 11.72 -1.09 13.52
C ILE A 91 12.25 -2.37 14.16
N THR A 92 12.01 -3.54 13.54
CA THR A 92 12.40 -4.83 14.12
C THR A 92 13.93 -4.97 14.18
N ARG A 93 14.62 -4.54 13.11
CA ARG A 93 16.08 -4.63 12.97
C ARG A 93 16.85 -3.46 13.62
N GLY A 94 16.22 -2.29 13.74
CA GLY A 94 16.88 -1.08 14.24
C GLY A 94 16.99 -1.05 15.78
N ALA A 95 18.21 -0.99 16.31
CA ALA A 95 18.46 -0.88 17.75
C ALA A 95 17.88 0.41 18.37
N LYS A 96 17.81 1.50 17.59
CA LYS A 96 17.27 2.81 18.01
C LYS A 96 15.79 2.78 18.40
N TYR A 97 15.01 1.82 17.89
CA TYR A 97 13.56 1.76 18.07
C TYR A 97 13.12 0.69 19.08
N GLY A 98 13.97 0.38 20.06
CA GLY A 98 13.71 -0.66 21.06
C GLY A 98 12.36 -0.52 21.77
N ILE A 99 11.97 0.69 22.15
CA ILE A 99 10.68 0.96 22.80
C ILE A 99 9.49 0.74 21.86
N LEU A 100 9.55 1.20 20.60
CA LEU A 100 8.50 0.93 19.61
C LEU A 100 8.37 -0.56 19.34
N ARG A 101 9.50 -1.27 19.21
CA ARG A 101 9.52 -2.72 19.02
C ARG A 101 8.85 -3.44 20.19
N LEU A 102 9.16 -3.04 21.43
CA LEU A 102 8.54 -3.58 22.63
C LEU A 102 7.03 -3.34 22.64
N ILE A 103 6.58 -2.11 22.33
CA ILE A 103 5.15 -1.77 22.27
C ILE A 103 4.42 -2.59 21.21
N MET A 104 5.04 -2.80 20.04
CA MET A 104 4.44 -3.58 18.96
C MET A 104 4.38 -5.08 19.25
N GLN A 105 5.36 -5.63 19.97
CA GLN A 105 5.41 -7.05 20.33
C GLN A 105 4.55 -7.37 21.57
N THR A 106 4.40 -6.42 22.48
CA THR A 106 3.70 -6.65 23.74
C THR A 106 2.20 -6.71 23.53
N LYS A 107 1.57 -7.81 23.96
CA LYS A 107 0.13 -7.84 24.20
C LYS A 107 -0.14 -7.18 25.54
N ILE A 108 -0.53 -5.91 25.52
CA ILE A 108 -0.96 -5.19 26.74
C ILE A 108 -2.18 -5.92 27.30
N GLN A 109 -2.09 -6.39 28.55
CA GLN A 109 -3.21 -7.03 29.22
C GLN A 109 -4.32 -6.02 29.50
N GLY A 110 -5.57 -6.45 29.33
CA GLY A 110 -6.76 -5.62 29.54
C GLY A 110 -7.67 -5.50 28.32
N LYS A 111 -8.93 -5.14 28.56
CA LYS A 111 -9.92 -4.86 27.50
C LYS A 111 -9.67 -3.46 26.93
N ARG A 112 -9.86 -3.29 25.62
CA ARG A 112 -9.83 -1.95 25.01
C ARG A 112 -11.02 -1.14 25.52
N SER A 113 -10.78 0.11 25.89
CA SER A 113 -11.85 1.04 26.27
C SER A 113 -12.84 1.26 25.12
N ILE A 114 -14.09 1.53 25.48
CA ILE A 114 -15.15 1.90 24.55
C ILE A 114 -14.72 3.19 23.81
N GLY A 115 -14.96 3.24 22.51
CA GLY A 115 -14.52 4.34 21.64
C GLY A 115 -13.10 4.21 21.08
N ARG A 116 -12.23 3.37 21.65
CA ARG A 116 -10.89 3.13 21.08
C ARG A 116 -10.99 2.35 19.76
N ARG A 117 -10.14 2.70 18.79
CA ARG A 117 -10.07 2.00 17.49
C ARG A 117 -9.96 0.49 17.70
N ARG A 118 -10.87 -0.28 17.08
CA ARG A 118 -10.98 -1.74 17.23
C ARG A 118 -9.82 -2.50 16.59
N ILE A 119 -9.30 -1.98 15.48
CA ILE A 119 -8.20 -2.58 14.71
C ILE A 119 -6.93 -1.75 14.96
N SER A 120 -5.85 -2.41 15.35
CA SER A 120 -4.52 -1.79 15.44
C SER A 120 -3.80 -1.86 14.10
N TRP A 121 -2.80 -0.99 13.90
CA TRP A 121 -1.97 -1.02 12.70
C TRP A 121 -1.34 -2.40 12.44
N LEU A 122 -0.81 -3.05 13.49
CA LEU A 122 -0.27 -4.41 13.39
C LEU A 122 -1.35 -5.44 13.04
N ARG A 123 -2.54 -5.35 13.63
CA ARG A 123 -3.66 -6.25 13.33
C ARG A 123 -4.12 -6.11 11.88
N ASN A 124 -4.08 -4.88 11.33
CA ASN A 124 -4.38 -4.65 9.92
C ASN A 124 -3.39 -5.37 9.01
N LEU A 125 -2.08 -5.34 9.32
CA LEU A 125 -1.08 -6.10 8.56
C LEU A 125 -1.27 -7.62 8.67
N ILE A 126 -1.59 -8.13 9.86
CA ILE A 126 -1.91 -9.55 10.08
C ILE A 126 -3.10 -9.99 9.21
N GLU A 127 -4.16 -9.18 9.15
CA GLU A 127 -5.33 -9.46 8.32
C GLU A 127 -4.99 -9.44 6.82
N TRP A 128 -4.12 -8.53 6.37
CA TRP A 128 -3.67 -8.42 4.98
C TRP A 128 -2.79 -9.57 4.53
N TYR A 129 -1.75 -9.89 5.30
CA TYR A 129 -0.80 -10.96 4.97
C TYR A 129 -1.28 -12.35 5.43
N ARG A 130 -2.46 -12.43 6.06
CA ARG A 130 -3.09 -13.66 6.57
C ARG A 130 -2.14 -14.51 7.42
N CYS A 131 -1.34 -13.86 8.28
CA CYS A 131 -0.30 -14.51 9.08
C CYS A 131 -0.46 -14.20 10.57
N CYS A 132 0.12 -15.02 11.45
CA CYS A 132 0.16 -14.73 12.87
C CYS A 132 1.16 -13.59 13.19
N SER A 133 1.02 -12.96 14.36
CA SER A 133 1.93 -11.87 14.78
C SER A 133 3.39 -12.34 14.85
N VAL A 134 3.63 -13.57 15.30
CA VAL A 134 4.97 -14.16 15.40
C VAL A 134 5.60 -14.32 14.03
N ASP A 135 4.84 -14.85 13.06
CA ASP A 135 5.33 -15.05 11.70
C ASP A 135 5.59 -13.72 10.99
N LEU A 136 4.76 -12.71 11.26
CA LEU A 136 4.97 -11.35 10.76
C LEU A 136 6.28 -10.75 11.28
N PHE A 137 6.58 -10.87 12.57
CA PHE A 137 7.86 -10.38 13.12
C PHE A 137 9.06 -11.20 12.66
N ARG A 138 8.92 -12.53 12.53
CA ARG A 138 9.96 -13.40 11.94
C ARG A 138 10.26 -13.03 10.50
N ALA A 139 9.24 -12.70 9.72
CA ALA A 139 9.39 -12.22 8.37
C ALA A 139 10.03 -10.82 8.35
N ALA A 140 9.57 -9.91 9.23
CA ALA A 140 10.12 -8.56 9.34
C ALA A 140 11.62 -8.54 9.73
N ALA A 141 12.13 -9.56 10.41
CA ALA A 141 13.54 -9.69 10.72
C ALA A 141 14.43 -9.95 9.48
N ASN A 142 13.88 -10.56 8.41
CA ASN A 142 14.64 -10.96 7.22
C ASN A 142 14.14 -10.25 5.95
N LYS A 143 15.01 -9.50 5.27
CA LYS A 143 14.66 -8.78 4.04
C LYS A 143 14.14 -9.70 2.92
N VAL A 144 14.67 -10.93 2.80
CA VAL A 144 14.23 -11.92 1.81
C VAL A 144 12.79 -12.35 2.10
N ARG A 145 12.46 -12.59 3.37
CA ARG A 145 11.07 -12.96 3.76
C ARG A 145 10.09 -11.82 3.55
N ILE A 146 10.50 -10.58 3.79
CA ILE A 146 9.69 -9.40 3.45
C ILE A 146 9.38 -9.38 1.94
N ALA A 147 10.40 -9.56 1.09
CA ALA A 147 10.22 -9.58 -0.36
C ALA A 147 9.26 -10.69 -0.81
N VAL A 148 9.37 -11.89 -0.24
CA VAL A 148 8.45 -13.02 -0.51
C VAL A 148 7.02 -12.70 -0.08
N MET A 149 6.82 -12.11 1.11
CA MET A 149 5.49 -11.71 1.57
C MET A 149 4.86 -10.63 0.67
N ILE A 150 5.65 -9.67 0.20
CA ILE A 150 5.19 -8.63 -0.72
C ILE A 150 4.86 -9.21 -2.09
N ALA A 151 5.66 -10.15 -2.59
CA ALA A 151 5.42 -10.82 -3.87
C ALA A 151 4.11 -11.61 -3.86
N ASN A 152 3.77 -12.21 -2.71
CA ASN A 152 2.53 -12.96 -2.50
C ASN A 152 1.29 -12.06 -2.29
N LEU A 153 1.43 -10.74 -2.25
CA LEU A 153 0.29 -9.82 -2.31
C LEU A 153 -0.26 -9.84 -3.75
N ARG A 154 -1.40 -10.51 -3.89
CA ARG A 154 -2.19 -10.61 -5.12
C ARG A 154 -3.04 -9.36 -5.34
#